data_AF-A0A0G1UXH1-F1
#
_entry.id   AF-A0A0G1UXH1-F1
#
_cell.length_a   1.000
_cell.length_b   1.000
_cell.length_c   1.000
_cell.angle_alpha   90.00
_cell.angle_beta   90.00
_cell.angle_gamma   90.00
#
_symmetry.space_group_name_H-M   'P 1'
#
loop_
_entity.id
_entity.type
_entity.pdbx_description
1 polymer ?
#
loop_
_entity_poly.entity_id
_entity_poly.type
_entity_poly.pdbx_seq_one_letter_code
_entity_poly.pdbx_strand_id
1 'polypeptide(L)'
;NYKCADLESFIGSIGNNRKFDLIIAIELVEHLSNPEKFIKNCFSILKPNGRVLITTPNKGYYRKGSIWISDLPPVHLFWLSPKTFNYIAEENGLNLKYFDLASHILKHDKINLLINYLRSREKIRIRPHVFKASGELNLENHNSLNQPSLLKKLVRFILVDIAPIRILSNFLYRKIINPKFPNTSTQALLLWRG
;
A
#
# COMPACT_ATOMS: atom_id res chain seq x y z
N ASN A 1 -17.76 7.68 -21.97
CA ASN A 1 -16.69 8.47 -22.63
C ASN A 1 -15.35 8.20 -21.96
N TYR A 2 -14.57 7.27 -22.51
CA TYR A 2 -13.19 7.01 -22.06
C TYR A 2 -12.21 7.76 -22.96
N LYS A 3 -11.07 8.18 -22.40
CA LYS A 3 -9.97 8.81 -23.13
C LYS A 3 -8.72 7.95 -22.92
N CYS A 4 -8.12 7.50 -24.02
CA CYS A 4 -6.87 6.77 -24.01
C CYS A 4 -5.75 7.73 -24.38
N ALA A 5 -4.94 8.13 -23.41
CA ALA A 5 -3.80 9.03 -23.56
C ALA A 5 -2.90 8.92 -22.32
N ASP A 6 -1.63 9.32 -22.45
CA ASP A 6 -0.83 9.69 -21.29
C ASP A 6 -1.36 11.00 -20.67
N LEU A 7 -1.05 11.22 -19.40
CA LEU A 7 -1.60 12.35 -18.65
C LEU A 7 -1.13 13.69 -19.24
N GLU A 8 0.14 13.81 -19.62
CA GLU A 8 0.71 15.02 -20.21
C GLU A 8 0.01 15.41 -21.52
N SER A 9 -0.16 14.46 -22.44
CA SER A 9 -0.90 14.65 -23.68
C SER A 9 -2.36 15.02 -23.41
N PHE A 10 -3.00 14.36 -22.44
CA PHE A 10 -4.36 14.71 -22.04
C PHE A 10 -4.46 16.15 -21.51
N ILE A 11 -3.54 16.58 -20.64
CA ILE A 11 -3.47 17.96 -20.13
C ILE A 11 -3.32 18.94 -21.29
N GLY A 12 -2.42 18.65 -22.24
CA GLY A 12 -2.26 19.46 -23.46
C GLY A 12 -3.56 19.60 -24.26
N SER A 13 -4.34 18.51 -24.38
CA SER A 13 -5.60 18.51 -25.13
C SER A 13 -6.74 19.33 -24.49
N ILE A 14 -6.73 19.51 -23.16
CA ILE A 14 -7.75 20.30 -22.45
C ILE A 14 -7.32 21.76 -22.20
N GLY A 15 -6.04 22.07 -22.42
CA GLY A 15 -5.42 23.36 -22.15
C GLY A 15 -5.39 23.70 -20.65
N ASN A 16 -5.31 24.99 -20.32
CA ASN A 16 -5.30 25.48 -18.93
C ASN A 16 -6.67 25.41 -18.23
N ASN A 17 -7.60 24.60 -18.75
CA ASN A 17 -8.93 24.46 -18.18
C ASN A 17 -8.89 23.50 -16.99
N ARG A 18 -9.06 24.06 -15.80
CA ARG A 18 -9.29 23.30 -14.58
C ARG A 18 -10.70 22.74 -14.57
N LYS A 19 -10.85 21.43 -14.82
CA LYS A 19 -12.15 20.78 -15.08
C LYS A 19 -12.61 19.81 -14.00
N PHE A 20 -11.73 19.38 -13.10
CA PHE A 20 -12.01 18.25 -12.20
C PHE A 20 -12.13 18.69 -10.74
N ASP A 21 -13.17 18.21 -10.06
CA ASP A 21 -13.36 18.38 -8.61
C ASP A 21 -12.59 17.30 -7.83
N LEU A 22 -12.43 16.12 -8.43
CA LEU A 22 -11.71 14.98 -7.84
C LEU A 22 -10.96 14.22 -8.93
N ILE A 23 -9.70 13.92 -8.66
CA ILE A 23 -8.89 12.96 -9.42
C ILE A 23 -8.65 11.75 -8.53
N ILE A 24 -8.82 10.55 -9.08
CA ILE A 24 -8.63 9.29 -8.36
C ILE A 24 -7.54 8.49 -9.07
N ALA A 25 -6.49 8.12 -8.34
CA ALA A 25 -5.40 7.26 -8.81
C ALA A 25 -5.31 6.02 -7.90
N ILE A 26 -5.69 4.85 -8.42
CA ILE A 26 -5.75 3.60 -7.67
C ILE A 26 -4.62 2.70 -8.14
N GLU A 27 -3.72 2.29 -7.24
CA GLU A 27 -2.58 1.39 -7.51
C GLU A 27 -1.85 1.78 -8.81
N LEU A 28 -1.47 3.06 -8.91
CA LEU A 28 -0.91 3.65 -10.13
C LEU A 28 0.46 4.29 -9.88
N VAL A 29 0.57 5.08 -8.82
CA VAL A 29 1.72 5.99 -8.62
C VAL A 29 3.04 5.26 -8.45
N GLU A 30 3.03 4.02 -7.96
CA GLU A 30 4.17 3.13 -7.82
C GLU A 30 4.75 2.64 -9.15
N HIS A 31 3.97 2.70 -10.23
CA HIS A 31 4.36 2.34 -11.59
C HIS A 31 4.94 3.53 -12.37
N LEU A 32 4.78 4.75 -11.87
CA LEU A 32 5.21 5.96 -12.55
C LEU A 32 6.70 6.20 -12.33
N SER A 33 7.40 6.66 -13.36
CA SER A 33 8.81 7.04 -13.26
C SER A 33 9.03 8.30 -12.41
N ASN A 34 8.01 9.14 -12.27
CA ASN A 34 8.05 10.33 -11.43
C ASN A 34 6.68 10.59 -10.75
N PRO A 35 6.45 10.00 -9.56
CA PRO A 35 5.19 10.16 -8.81
C PRO A 35 4.89 11.61 -8.43
N GLU A 36 5.92 12.40 -8.10
CA GLU A 36 5.74 13.81 -7.72
C GLU A 36 5.28 14.66 -8.91
N LYS A 37 5.89 14.48 -10.09
CA LYS A 37 5.46 15.16 -11.33
C LYS A 37 4.00 14.81 -11.65
N PHE A 38 3.61 13.55 -11.50
CA PHE A 38 2.22 13.13 -11.69
C PHE A 38 1.26 13.88 -10.75
N ILE A 39 1.61 14.00 -9.46
CA ILE A 39 0.80 14.75 -8.49
C ILE A 39 0.70 16.22 -8.91
N LYS A 40 1.81 16.87 -9.29
CA LYS A 40 1.82 18.26 -9.80
C LYS A 40 0.92 18.41 -11.03
N ASN A 41 0.98 17.47 -11.97
CA ASN A 41 0.12 17.42 -13.15
C ASN A 41 -1.36 17.27 -12.79
N CYS A 42 -1.70 16.45 -11.79
CA CYS A 42 -3.09 16.36 -11.31
C CYS A 42 -3.59 17.73 -10.81
N PHE A 43 -2.78 18.43 -10.02
CA PHE A 43 -3.14 19.74 -9.49
C PHE A 43 -3.20 20.87 -10.53
N SER A 44 -2.64 20.71 -11.73
CA SER A 44 -2.74 21.72 -12.79
C SER A 44 -4.13 21.75 -13.44
N ILE A 45 -4.84 20.62 -13.43
CA ILE A 45 -6.17 20.44 -14.06
C ILE A 45 -7.33 20.33 -13.05
N LEU A 46 -7.03 20.33 -11.76
CA LEU A 46 -8.04 20.42 -10.70
C LEU A 46 -8.63 21.84 -10.61
N LYS A 47 -9.95 21.92 -10.43
CA LYS A 47 -10.65 23.16 -10.03
C LYS A 47 -10.12 23.69 -8.69
N PRO A 48 -10.34 24.96 -8.34
CA PRO A 48 -10.20 25.43 -6.97
C PRO A 48 -10.93 24.48 -6.00
N ASN A 49 -10.31 24.17 -4.86
CA ASN A 49 -10.79 23.18 -3.87
C ASN A 49 -10.86 21.72 -4.33
N GLY A 50 -10.40 21.43 -5.55
CA GLY A 50 -10.31 20.08 -6.07
C GLY A 50 -9.31 19.22 -5.30
N ARG A 51 -9.51 17.91 -5.33
CA ARG A 51 -8.74 16.95 -4.52
C ARG A 51 -8.15 15.81 -5.35
N VAL A 52 -7.08 15.22 -4.85
CA VAL A 52 -6.50 13.97 -5.41
C VAL A 52 -6.62 12.86 -4.37
N LEU A 53 -7.32 11.78 -4.72
CA LEU A 53 -7.36 10.54 -3.95
C LEU A 53 -6.36 9.55 -4.55
N ILE A 54 -5.45 9.02 -3.75
CA ILE A 54 -4.42 8.08 -4.17
C ILE A 54 -4.52 6.80 -3.33
N THR A 55 -4.45 5.63 -3.97
CA THR A 55 -4.08 4.37 -3.32
C THR A 55 -2.79 3.82 -3.91
N THR A 56 -1.98 3.17 -3.08
CA THR A 56 -0.71 2.56 -3.50
C THR A 56 -0.22 1.59 -2.42
N PRO A 57 0.70 0.66 -2.72
CA PRO A 57 1.39 -0.12 -1.70
C PRO A 57 2.03 0.74 -0.60
N ASN A 58 1.99 0.23 0.63
CA ASN A 58 2.45 0.90 1.83
C ASN A 58 3.74 0.28 2.35
N LYS A 59 4.89 0.88 2.02
CA LYS A 59 6.18 0.45 2.56
C LYS A 59 6.23 0.49 4.09
N GLY A 60 5.55 1.46 4.71
CA GLY A 60 5.51 1.62 6.17
C GLY A 60 4.84 0.45 6.90
N TYR A 61 4.01 -0.33 6.21
CA TYR A 61 3.41 -1.54 6.75
C TYR A 61 4.45 -2.61 7.09
N TYR A 62 5.59 -2.62 6.41
CA TYR A 62 6.61 -3.66 6.50
C TYR A 62 7.79 -3.24 7.39
N ARG A 63 8.68 -4.20 7.69
CA ARG A 63 9.83 -3.99 8.57
C ARG A 63 10.82 -2.96 7.96
N LYS A 64 11.43 -2.10 8.79
CA LYS A 64 12.35 -1.03 8.34
C LYS A 64 13.52 -1.51 7.45
N GLY A 65 14.01 -2.74 7.68
CA GLY A 65 15.09 -3.35 6.90
C GLY A 65 14.63 -4.17 5.70
N SER A 66 13.34 -4.15 5.37
CA SER A 66 12.83 -4.79 4.16
C SER A 66 13.25 -3.96 2.95
N ILE A 67 13.96 -4.59 2.01
CA ILE A 67 14.44 -3.91 0.79
C ILE A 67 13.28 -3.74 -0.19
N TRP A 68 12.56 -4.83 -0.49
CA TRP A 68 11.40 -4.82 -1.38
C TRP A 68 10.52 -6.05 -1.13
N ILE A 69 9.19 -5.90 -1.12
CA ILE A 69 8.23 -7.00 -0.85
C ILE A 69 7.09 -7.06 -1.88
N SER A 70 6.72 -5.92 -2.45
CA SER A 70 5.80 -5.84 -3.59
C SER A 70 6.46 -6.36 -4.87
N ASP A 71 5.77 -6.27 -6.00
CA ASP A 71 6.34 -6.64 -7.30
C ASP A 71 7.56 -5.77 -7.60
N LEU A 72 8.62 -6.42 -8.12
CA LEU A 72 9.90 -5.80 -8.42
C LEU A 72 9.82 -4.98 -9.73
N PRO A 73 10.75 -4.05 -9.97
CA PRO A 73 10.95 -3.49 -11.30
C PRO A 73 11.07 -4.59 -12.37
N PRO A 74 10.53 -4.39 -13.58
CA PRO A 74 9.99 -3.13 -14.11
C PRO A 74 8.52 -2.83 -13.73
N VAL A 75 7.89 -3.65 -12.89
CA VAL A 75 6.47 -3.49 -12.53
C VAL A 75 6.27 -2.31 -11.57
N HIS A 76 6.74 -2.40 -10.32
CA HIS A 76 6.78 -1.23 -9.44
C HIS A 76 8.16 -0.61 -9.47
N LEU A 77 8.21 0.67 -9.84
CA LEU A 77 9.45 1.46 -9.84
C LEU A 77 9.73 2.04 -8.45
N PHE A 78 8.68 2.29 -7.67
CA PHE A 78 8.78 2.86 -6.34
C PHE A 78 8.01 2.05 -5.31
N TRP A 79 8.55 2.01 -4.09
CA TRP A 79 7.85 1.49 -2.93
C TRP A 79 7.68 2.60 -1.89
N LEU A 80 6.57 3.31 -2.06
CA LEU A 80 6.30 4.57 -1.38
C LEU A 80 5.88 4.34 0.08
N SER A 81 6.33 5.21 0.97
CA SER A 81 5.99 5.19 2.38
C SER A 81 5.14 6.40 2.77
N PRO A 82 4.42 6.36 3.91
CA PRO A 82 3.73 7.55 4.41
C PRO A 82 4.66 8.76 4.56
N LYS A 83 5.93 8.53 4.94
CA LYS A 83 6.94 9.60 5.02
C LYS A 83 7.19 10.27 3.66
N THR A 84 7.16 9.50 2.58
CA THR A 84 7.34 10.00 1.21
C THR A 84 6.20 10.92 0.82
N PHE A 85 4.95 10.56 1.13
CA PHE A 85 3.80 11.41 0.83
C PHE A 85 3.72 12.63 1.74
N ASN A 86 4.12 12.53 3.01
CA ASN A 86 4.25 13.71 3.88
C ASN A 86 5.26 14.71 3.27
N TYR A 87 6.42 14.23 2.85
CA TYR A 87 7.42 15.06 2.18
C TYR A 87 6.89 15.71 0.90
N ILE A 88 6.26 14.93 0.01
CA ILE A 88 5.65 15.47 -1.21
C ILE A 88 4.59 16.54 -0.88
N ALA A 89 3.78 16.31 0.16
CA ALA A 89 2.75 17.27 0.56
C ALA A 89 3.36 18.57 1.09
N GLU A 90 4.36 18.47 1.98
CA GLU A 90 5.07 19.62 2.56
C GLU A 90 5.76 20.46 1.47
N GLU A 91 6.55 19.85 0.60
CA GLU A 91 7.29 20.54 -0.48
C GLU A 91 6.37 21.23 -1.49
N ASN A 92 5.13 20.75 -1.63
CA ASN A 92 4.16 21.28 -2.59
C ASN A 92 3.07 22.15 -1.95
N GLY A 93 3.17 22.45 -0.65
CA GLY A 93 2.16 23.24 0.08
C GLY A 93 0.78 22.58 0.06
N LEU A 94 0.72 21.25 0.11
CA LEU A 94 -0.51 20.48 0.08
C LEU A 94 -0.88 20.02 1.49
N ASN A 95 -2.17 20.01 1.75
CA ASN A 95 -2.74 19.27 2.86
C ASN A 95 -2.83 17.77 2.53
N LEU A 96 -2.68 16.92 3.54
CA LEU A 96 -2.65 15.48 3.41
C LEU A 96 -3.50 14.81 4.49
N LYS A 97 -4.34 13.84 4.10
CA LYS A 97 -5.13 13.02 5.02
C LYS A 97 -5.10 11.56 4.60
N TYR A 98 -4.77 10.67 5.52
CA TYR A 98 -4.86 9.22 5.30
C TYR A 98 -6.24 8.66 5.68
N PHE A 99 -6.64 7.57 5.01
CA PHE A 99 -7.85 6.82 5.34
C PHE A 99 -7.51 5.47 6.00
N ASP A 100 -8.31 5.06 6.99
CA ASP A 100 -8.22 3.71 7.58
C ASP A 100 -8.89 2.69 6.65
N LEU A 101 -8.15 2.23 5.65
CA LEU A 101 -8.55 1.11 4.79
C LEU A 101 -8.78 -0.18 5.59
N ALA A 102 -8.09 -0.37 6.71
CA ALA A 102 -8.21 -1.59 7.51
C ALA A 102 -9.63 -1.79 8.02
N SER A 103 -10.30 -0.70 8.40
CA SER A 103 -11.71 -0.74 8.81
C SER A 103 -12.69 -1.19 7.71
N HIS A 104 -12.30 -1.08 6.43
CA HIS A 104 -13.13 -1.42 5.28
C HIS A 104 -12.75 -2.79 4.69
N ILE A 105 -11.46 -3.02 4.48
CA ILE A 105 -10.92 -4.27 3.91
C ILE A 105 -11.04 -5.42 4.90
N LEU A 106 -10.90 -5.15 6.20
CA LEU A 106 -10.81 -6.20 7.22
C LEU A 106 -12.14 -6.50 7.90
N LYS A 107 -13.28 -6.14 7.27
CA LYS A 107 -14.63 -6.52 7.73
C LYS A 107 -14.90 -8.03 7.65
N HIS A 108 -13.99 -8.84 7.11
CA HIS A 108 -14.12 -10.28 7.18
C HIS A 108 -14.00 -10.79 8.63
N ASP A 109 -14.97 -11.60 9.06
CA ASP A 109 -15.19 -12.03 10.45
C ASP A 109 -14.06 -12.83 11.11
N LYS A 110 -12.93 -13.06 10.43
CA LYS A 110 -11.81 -13.88 10.92
C LYS A 110 -10.44 -13.20 10.82
N ILE A 111 -10.38 -11.88 10.87
CA ILE A 111 -9.11 -11.16 10.83
C ILE A 111 -8.62 -10.83 12.23
N ASN A 112 -7.37 -11.20 12.52
CA ASN A 112 -6.61 -10.77 13.68
C ASN A 112 -5.45 -9.86 13.23
N LEU A 113 -5.51 -8.59 13.61
CA LEU A 113 -4.55 -7.55 13.23
C LEU A 113 -3.16 -7.81 13.78
N LEU A 114 -3.07 -8.37 15.00
CA LEU A 114 -1.80 -8.73 15.61
C LEU A 114 -1.11 -9.84 14.82
N ILE A 115 -1.84 -10.87 14.38
CA ILE A 115 -1.28 -11.92 13.51
C ILE A 115 -0.76 -11.33 12.20
N ASN A 116 -1.53 -10.44 11.55
CA ASN A 116 -1.12 -9.80 10.31
C ASN A 116 0.14 -8.97 10.49
N TYR A 117 0.21 -8.20 11.57
CA TYR A 117 1.39 -7.44 11.96
C TYR A 117 2.60 -8.35 12.21
N LEU A 118 2.45 -9.43 12.97
CA LEU A 118 3.55 -10.37 13.21
C LEU A 118 4.04 -11.01 11.91
N ARG A 119 3.13 -11.41 11.02
CA ARG A 119 3.47 -11.95 9.69
C ARG A 119 4.22 -10.94 8.82
N SER A 120 3.84 -9.66 8.85
CA SER A 120 4.55 -8.62 8.09
C SER A 120 5.92 -8.26 8.67
N ARG A 121 6.25 -8.79 9.86
CA ARG A 121 7.53 -8.62 10.56
C ARG A 121 8.40 -9.87 10.54
N GLU A 122 7.84 -11.05 10.27
CA GLU A 122 8.62 -12.27 10.02
C GLU A 122 9.61 -12.01 8.87
N LYS A 123 10.85 -12.51 9.00
CA LYS A 123 11.83 -12.42 7.92
C LYS A 123 11.23 -13.06 6.68
N ILE A 124 11.10 -12.27 5.61
CA ILE A 124 10.72 -12.81 4.31
C ILE A 124 11.83 -13.74 3.87
N ARG A 125 11.48 -15.03 3.70
CA ARG A 125 12.28 -15.93 2.87
C ARG A 125 12.47 -15.22 1.55
N ILE A 126 13.72 -14.91 1.21
CA ILE A 126 14.11 -14.39 -0.10
C ILE A 126 13.29 -15.18 -1.12
N ARG A 127 12.42 -14.50 -1.89
CA ARG A 127 11.70 -15.18 -2.97
C ARG A 127 12.79 -15.76 -3.86
N PRO A 128 12.89 -17.09 -3.99
CA PRO A 128 14.03 -17.68 -4.67
C PRO A 128 14.00 -17.22 -6.12
N HIS A 129 15.18 -17.09 -6.72
CA HIS A 129 15.27 -16.73 -8.13
C HIS A 129 14.46 -17.72 -8.97
N VAL A 130 13.64 -17.16 -9.87
CA VAL A 130 12.82 -17.94 -10.82
C VAL A 130 13.70 -18.83 -11.68
N PHE A 131 14.92 -18.39 -11.93
CA PHE A 131 15.95 -19.15 -12.61
C PHE A 131 17.06 -19.58 -11.66
N LYS A 132 17.56 -20.80 -11.85
CA LYS A 132 18.85 -21.24 -11.31
C LYS A 132 19.97 -20.48 -12.03
N ALA A 133 21.18 -20.47 -11.46
CA ALA A 133 22.35 -19.87 -12.11
C ALA A 133 22.64 -20.48 -13.50
N SER A 134 22.16 -21.71 -13.75
CA SER A 134 22.21 -22.40 -15.03
C SER A 134 21.21 -21.91 -16.09
N GLY A 135 20.28 -21.02 -15.73
CA GLY A 135 19.20 -20.55 -16.62
C GLY A 135 17.95 -21.44 -16.65
N GLU A 136 17.93 -22.55 -15.90
CA GLU A 136 16.75 -23.41 -15.77
C GLU A 136 15.73 -22.84 -14.78
N LEU A 137 14.44 -23.12 -14.99
CA LEU A 137 13.38 -22.76 -14.05
C LEU A 137 13.57 -23.46 -12.70
N ASN A 138 13.47 -22.69 -11.62
CA ASN A 138 13.58 -23.16 -10.26
C ASN A 138 12.23 -23.73 -9.77
N LEU A 139 11.96 -24.99 -10.14
CA LEU A 139 10.70 -25.70 -9.83
C LEU A 139 10.62 -26.23 -8.38
N GLU A 140 11.70 -26.16 -7.60
CA GLU A 140 11.76 -26.71 -6.23
C GLU A 140 10.88 -25.96 -5.21
N ASN A 141 10.38 -24.77 -5.58
CA ASN A 141 9.66 -23.89 -4.66
C ASN A 141 8.16 -24.13 -4.50
N HIS A 142 7.55 -24.96 -5.35
CA HIS A 142 6.12 -25.22 -5.21
C HIS A 142 5.78 -26.14 -4.02
N ASN A 143 6.76 -26.90 -3.50
CA ASN A 143 6.50 -27.94 -2.47
C ASN A 143 7.11 -27.66 -1.09
N SER A 144 7.83 -26.55 -0.87
CA SER A 144 8.56 -26.27 0.40
C SER A 144 7.82 -25.33 1.38
N LEU A 145 6.49 -25.26 1.29
CA LEU A 145 5.67 -24.68 2.34
C LEU A 145 5.65 -25.65 3.52
N ASN A 146 6.65 -25.53 4.41
CA ASN A 146 6.66 -26.23 5.70
C ASN A 146 5.28 -26.09 6.35
N GLN A 147 4.65 -27.24 6.64
CA GLN A 147 3.43 -27.28 7.44
C GLN A 147 3.64 -26.44 8.71
N PRO A 148 2.71 -25.54 9.05
CA PRO A 148 2.86 -24.71 10.24
C PRO A 148 2.98 -25.61 11.47
N SER A 149 3.94 -25.29 12.34
CA SER A 149 4.14 -26.03 13.59
C SER A 149 2.87 -26.08 14.44
N LEU A 150 2.75 -27.09 15.31
CA LEU A 150 1.61 -27.22 16.24
C LEU A 150 1.37 -25.93 17.03
N LEU A 151 2.44 -25.27 17.46
CA LEU A 151 2.37 -23.96 18.12
C LEU A 151 1.73 -22.89 17.23
N LYS A 152 2.10 -22.79 15.95
CA LYS A 152 1.49 -21.83 15.01
C LYS A 152 0.01 -22.14 14.76
N LYS A 153 -0.38 -23.42 14.72
CA LYS A 153 -1.78 -23.86 14.62
C LYS A 153 -2.58 -23.45 15.87
N LEU A 154 -2.02 -23.67 17.06
CA LEU A 154 -2.64 -23.28 18.34
C LEU A 154 -2.82 -21.76 18.47
N VAL A 155 -1.77 -20.98 18.20
CA VAL A 155 -1.84 -19.51 18.25
C VAL A 155 -2.88 -18.97 17.28
N ARG A 156 -2.96 -19.55 16.07
CA ARG A 156 -3.99 -19.18 15.10
C ARG A 156 -5.39 -19.47 15.64
N PHE A 157 -5.63 -20.66 16.18
CA PHE A 157 -6.93 -21.03 16.76
C PHE A 157 -7.35 -20.02 17.84
N ILE A 158 -6.47 -19.72 18.79
CA ILE A 158 -6.74 -18.79 19.90
C ILE A 158 -7.04 -17.37 19.39
N LEU A 159 -6.21 -16.84 18.49
CA LEU A 159 -6.29 -15.45 18.07
C LEU A 159 -7.28 -15.18 16.94
N VAL A 160 -7.69 -16.21 16.19
CA VAL A 160 -8.59 -16.09 15.03
C VAL A 160 -9.96 -16.68 15.30
N ASP A 161 -10.02 -17.91 15.80
CA ASP A 161 -11.26 -18.68 15.85
C ASP A 161 -12.04 -18.41 17.16
N ILE A 162 -11.37 -18.01 18.24
CA ILE A 162 -12.03 -17.58 19.49
C ILE A 162 -12.41 -16.09 19.40
N ALA A 163 -13.68 -15.80 19.09
CA ALA A 163 -14.14 -14.43 18.81
C ALA A 163 -13.88 -13.40 19.94
N PRO A 164 -14.15 -13.68 21.23
CA PRO A 164 -13.86 -12.72 22.30
C PRO A 164 -12.36 -12.36 22.38
N ILE A 165 -11.48 -13.36 22.25
CA ILE A 165 -10.03 -13.17 22.27
C ILE A 165 -9.58 -12.39 21.04
N ARG A 166 -10.11 -12.71 19.85
CA ARG A 166 -9.83 -11.97 18.61
C ARG A 166 -10.22 -10.49 18.72
N ILE A 167 -11.42 -10.21 19.25
CA ILE A 167 -11.92 -8.83 19.42
C ILE A 167 -11.03 -8.06 20.40
N LEU A 168 -10.72 -8.64 21.56
CA LEU A 168 -9.83 -8.03 22.54
C LEU A 168 -8.42 -7.79 21.98
N SER A 169 -7.86 -8.79 21.28
CA SER A 169 -6.56 -8.70 20.62
C SER A 169 -6.53 -7.57 19.59
N ASN A 170 -7.58 -7.44 18.76
CA ASN A 170 -7.70 -6.36 17.79
C ASN A 170 -7.87 -4.99 18.46
N PHE A 171 -8.61 -4.91 19.56
CA PHE A 171 -8.76 -3.69 20.34
C PHE A 171 -7.41 -3.22 20.92
N LEU A 172 -6.68 -4.12 21.59
CA LEU A 172 -5.35 -3.83 22.14
C LEU A 172 -4.37 -3.43 21.04
N TYR A 173 -4.37 -4.15 19.92
CA TYR A 173 -3.55 -3.81 18.76
C TYR A 173 -3.82 -2.39 18.26
N ARG A 174 -5.09 -2.00 18.11
CA ARG A 174 -5.49 -0.65 17.65
C ARG A 174 -5.06 0.46 18.60
N LYS A 175 -5.00 0.19 19.91
CA LYS A 175 -4.58 1.17 20.92
C LYS A 175 -3.07 1.27 21.08
N ILE A 176 -2.35 0.15 20.97
CA ILE A 176 -0.94 0.07 21.38
C ILE A 176 0.01 0.08 20.17
N ILE A 177 -0.31 -0.69 19.12
CA ILE A 177 0.61 -0.96 18.01
C ILE A 177 0.30 -0.07 16.80
N ASN A 178 -0.98 0.00 16.41
CA ASN A 178 -1.43 0.79 15.25
C ASN A 178 -0.96 2.26 15.25
N PRO A 179 -0.94 3.00 16.37
CA PRO A 179 -0.43 4.39 16.37
C PRO A 179 1.02 4.50 15.90
N LYS A 180 1.79 3.41 15.98
CA LYS A 180 3.20 3.35 15.60
C LYS A 180 3.42 2.71 14.22
N PHE A 181 2.47 1.91 13.72
CA PHE A 181 2.63 1.12 12.51
C PHE A 181 1.33 1.06 11.70
N PRO A 182 1.39 1.23 10.37
CA PRO A 182 0.21 1.07 9.52
C PRO A 182 -0.42 -0.32 9.64
N ASN A 183 -1.73 -0.40 9.43
CA ASN A 183 -2.49 -1.66 9.55
C ASN A 183 -2.63 -2.46 8.25
N THR A 184 -2.29 -1.85 7.12
CA THR A 184 -2.55 -2.40 5.79
C THR A 184 -1.34 -2.25 4.88
N SER A 185 -1.12 -3.26 4.05
CA SER A 185 -0.09 -3.27 3.01
C SER A 185 -0.36 -2.29 1.87
N THR A 186 -1.56 -1.70 1.83
CA THR A 186 -1.97 -0.62 0.91
C THR A 186 -2.34 0.60 1.75
N GLN A 187 -2.00 1.79 1.28
CA GLN A 187 -2.38 3.07 1.89
C GLN A 187 -3.32 3.82 0.94
N ALA A 188 -4.29 4.54 1.51
CA ALA A 188 -5.14 5.48 0.79
C ALA A 188 -4.99 6.86 1.42
N LEU A 189 -4.85 7.88 0.57
CA LEU A 189 -4.61 9.25 1.00
C LEU A 189 -5.31 10.26 0.11
N LEU A 190 -5.67 11.39 0.70
CA LEU A 190 -6.26 12.55 0.03
C LEU A 190 -5.29 13.73 0.10
N LEU A 191 -5.07 14.39 -1.03
CA LEU A 191 -4.30 15.62 -1.17
C LEU A 191 -5.20 16.76 -1.63
N TRP A 192 -5.00 17.97 -1.09
CA TRP A 192 -5.68 19.20 -1.55
C TRP A 192 -4.85 20.44 -1.20
N ARG A 193 -5.13 21.58 -1.85
CA ARG A 193 -4.51 22.87 -1.51
C ARG A 193 -5.26 23.56 -0.35
N GLY A 194 -4.51 24.25 0.52
CA GLY A 194 -5.07 25.10 1.58
C GLY A 194 -5.84 26.29 1.04
#